data_AF-A0A286TWX5-F1
#
_entry.id   AF-A0A286TWX5-F1
#
_cell.length_a   1.000
_cell.length_b   1.000
_cell.length_c   1.000
_cell.angle_alpha   90.00
_cell.angle_beta   90.00
_cell.angle_gamma   90.00
#
_symmetry.space_group_name_H-M   'P 1'
#
loop_
_entity.id
_entity.type
_entity.pdbx_description
1 polymer ?
#
loop_
_entity_poly.entity_id
_entity_poly.type
_entity_poly.pdbx_seq_one_letter_code
_entity_poly.pdbx_strand_id
1 'polypeptide(L)' 'MKKRKSIYTIPVFMLVTVVISLQSFADGLPQYPKIKEALKSIVGEENGGFGLNMWATVVDRDGVVETVVFSGNDRGDQ' A
#
# COMPACT_ATOMS: atom_id res chain seq x y z
N MET A 1 35.41 -28.75 22.60
CA MET A 1 34.18 -28.94 21.79
C MET A 1 33.37 -27.65 21.62
N LYS A 2 33.96 -26.53 21.14
CA LYS A 2 33.29 -25.20 21.13
C LYS A 2 32.96 -24.63 19.73
N LYS A 3 33.27 -25.35 18.65
CA LYS A 3 33.18 -24.85 17.26
C LYS A 3 31.83 -25.09 16.55
N ARG A 4 30.89 -25.84 17.14
CA ARG A 4 29.64 -26.23 16.44
C ARG A 4 28.53 -25.17 16.45
N LYS A 5 28.53 -24.23 17.41
CA LYS A 5 27.51 -23.15 17.48
C LYS A 5 27.70 -22.06 16.41
N SER A 6 28.95 -21.82 15.98
CA SER A 6 29.30 -20.75 15.03
C SER A 6 28.83 -20.99 13.59
N ILE A 7 28.55 -22.24 13.21
CA ILE A 7 28.16 -22.60 11.84
C ILE A 7 26.67 -22.33 11.60
N TYR A 8 25.83 -22.41 12.65
CA TYR A 8 24.39 -22.14 12.54
C TYR A 8 24.03 -20.67 12.75
N THR A 9 24.90 -19.87 13.38
CA THR A 9 24.63 -18.44 13.62
C THR A 9 24.68 -17.59 12.36
N ILE A 10 25.53 -17.93 11.38
CA ILE A 10 25.67 -17.18 10.11
C ILE A 10 24.41 -17.30 9.22
N PRO A 11 23.89 -18.51 8.90
CA PRO A 11 22.70 -18.62 8.06
C PRO A 11 21.44 -18.09 8.75
N VAL A 12 21.33 -18.24 10.07
CA VAL A 12 20.20 -17.68 10.84
C VAL A 12 20.24 -16.15 10.82
N PHE A 13 21.41 -15.52 10.96
CA PHE A 13 21.54 -14.07 10.88
C PHE A 13 21.20 -13.53 9.48
N MET A 14 21.67 -14.22 8.43
CA MET A 14 21.38 -13.87 7.04
C MET A 14 19.87 -13.98 6.72
N LEU A 15 19.20 -15.01 7.24
CA LEU A 15 17.75 -15.19 7.09
C LEU A 15 16.97 -14.06 7.81
N VAL A 16 17.40 -13.67 9.01
CA VAL A 16 16.76 -12.59 9.79
C VAL A 16 16.91 -11.24 9.08
N THR A 17 18.07 -10.95 8.49
CA THR A 17 18.25 -9.69 7.73
C THR A 17 17.40 -9.59 6.47
N VAL A 18 17.13 -10.71 5.79
CA VAL A 18 16.27 -10.72 4.59
C VAL A 18 14.82 -10.41 4.95
N VAL A 19 14.33 -10.91 6.10
CA VAL A 19 12.95 -10.67 6.54
C VAL A 19 12.69 -9.22 6.93
N ILE A 20 13.71 -8.51 7.45
CA ILE A 20 13.58 -7.10 7.87
C ILE A 20 13.51 -6.16 6.65
N SER A 21 14.12 -6.52 5.52
CA SER A 21 14.09 -5.70 4.30
C SER A 21 12.76 -5.74 3.53
N LEU A 22 11.77 -6.54 3.96
CA LEU A 22 10.47 -6.69 3.31
C LEU A 22 9.33 -5.92 4.02
N GLN A 23 9.65 -5.02 4.93
CA GLN A 23 8.62 -4.20 5.57
C GLN A 23 8.17 -3.11 4.60
N SER A 24 6.92 -3.18 4.11
CA SER A 24 6.34 -2.10 3.31
C SER A 24 6.24 -0.83 4.16
N PHE A 25 6.64 0.31 3.60
CA PHE A 25 6.55 1.60 4.29
C PHE A 25 5.15 2.20 4.12
N ALA A 26 4.12 1.40 4.42
CA ALA A 26 2.72 1.80 4.36
C ALA A 26 2.29 2.70 5.53
N ASP A 27 3.16 2.84 6.54
CA ASP A 27 2.83 3.56 7.76
C ASP A 27 2.55 5.04 7.47
N GLY A 28 1.40 5.52 7.96
CA GLY A 28 0.90 6.87 7.70
C GLY A 28 0.24 7.10 6.33
N LEU A 29 0.14 6.09 5.46
CA LEU A 29 -0.65 6.22 4.22
C LEU A 29 -2.16 6.29 4.53
N PRO A 30 -2.93 7.06 3.74
CA PRO A 30 -4.37 7.16 3.94
C PRO A 30 -5.04 5.81 3.66
N GLN A 31 -5.99 5.44 4.52
CA GLN A 31 -6.79 4.23 4.34
C GLN A 31 -7.98 4.47 3.40
N TYR A 32 -8.55 3.36 2.89
CA TYR A 32 -9.68 3.32 1.96
C TYR A 32 -10.79 4.36 2.20
N PRO A 33 -11.39 4.50 3.41
CA PRO A 33 -12.54 5.40 3.59
C PRO A 33 -12.21 6.87 3.32
N LYS A 34 -11.05 7.33 3.79
CA LYS A 34 -10.59 8.72 3.59
C LYS A 34 -10.39 9.04 2.11
N ILE A 35 -9.87 8.09 1.35
CA ILE A 35 -9.67 8.25 -0.10
C ILE A 35 -11.02 8.22 -0.82
N LYS A 36 -11.94 7.30 -0.43
CA LYS A 36 -13.27 7.22 -1.06
C LYS A 36 -14.06 8.51 -0.88
N GLU A 37 -14.01 9.09 0.31
CA GLU A 37 -14.62 10.39 0.61
C GLU A 37 -14.02 11.51 -0.25
N ALA A 38 -12.68 11.58 -0.33
CA ALA A 38 -12.00 12.56 -1.18
C ALA A 38 -12.40 12.42 -2.66
N LEU A 39 -12.43 11.19 -3.19
CA LEU A 39 -12.86 10.95 -4.57
C LEU A 39 -14.31 11.40 -4.79
N LYS A 40 -15.23 11.08 -3.87
CA LYS A 40 -16.63 11.50 -3.95
C LYS A 40 -16.79 13.02 -3.92
N SER A 41 -15.99 13.72 -3.12
CA SER A 41 -15.97 15.19 -3.11
C SER A 41 -15.59 15.74 -4.49
N ILE A 42 -14.47 15.28 -5.04
CA ILE A 42 -13.92 15.79 -6.30
C ILE A 42 -14.86 15.51 -7.48
N VAL A 43 -15.49 14.33 -7.53
CA VAL A 43 -16.48 14.04 -8.60
C VAL A 43 -17.69 14.98 -8.54
N GLY A 44 -18.09 15.42 -7.34
CA GLY A 44 -19.22 16.34 -7.15
C GLY A 44 -18.87 17.83 -7.30
N GLU A 45 -17.59 18.18 -7.45
CA GLU A 45 -17.13 19.56 -7.59
C GLU A 45 -17.21 20.06 -9.03
N GLU A 46 -17.48 21.35 -9.20
CA GLU A 46 -17.40 22.03 -10.49
C GLU A 46 -15.93 22.36 -10.83
N ASN A 47 -15.17 21.33 -11.21
CA ASN A 47 -13.74 21.41 -11.49
C ASN A 47 -13.38 21.36 -12.99
N GLY A 48 -14.38 21.49 -13.86
CA GLY A 48 -14.22 21.38 -15.32
C GLY A 48 -14.02 19.94 -15.82
N GLY A 49 -14.07 18.94 -14.94
CA GLY A 49 -14.08 17.52 -15.29
C GLY A 49 -15.45 17.03 -15.76
N PHE A 50 -15.50 15.77 -16.21
CA PHE A 50 -16.72 15.16 -16.76
C PHE A 50 -17.71 14.64 -15.71
N GLY A 51 -17.41 14.77 -14.41
CA GLY A 51 -18.26 14.24 -13.32
C GLY A 51 -18.39 12.71 -13.34
N LEU A 52 -17.45 12.00 -13.96
CA LEU A 52 -17.45 10.54 -14.02
C LEU A 52 -16.87 9.93 -12.74
N ASN A 53 -17.28 8.69 -12.43
CA ASN A 53 -16.65 7.94 -11.35
C ASN A 53 -15.17 7.70 -11.64
N MET A 54 -14.36 7.68 -10.59
CA MET A 54 -12.90 7.63 -10.67
C MET A 54 -12.34 6.49 -9.82
N TRP A 55 -11.12 6.08 -10.18
CA TRP A 55 -10.30 5.16 -9.41
C TRP A 55 -9.04 5.85 -8.92
N ALA A 56 -8.56 5.42 -7.76
CA ALA A 56 -7.26 5.81 -7.23
C ALA A 56 -6.54 4.58 -6.68
N THR A 57 -5.22 4.60 -6.76
CA THR A 57 -4.34 3.62 -6.14
C THR A 57 -3.36 4.37 -5.25
N VAL A 58 -3.19 3.92 -4.01
CA VAL A 58 -2.07 4.36 -3.17
C VAL A 58 -0.97 3.33 -3.27
N VAL A 59 0.20 3.82 -3.61
CA VAL A 59 1.43 3.02 -3.75
C VAL A 59 2.41 3.54 -2.70
N ASP A 60 3.04 2.62 -1.97
CA ASP A 60 4.06 2.98 -0.99
C ASP A 60 5.39 3.37 -1.66
N ARG A 61 6.41 3.65 -0.83
CA ARG A 61 7.74 4.05 -1.33
C ARG A 61 8.51 2.93 -2.04
N ASP A 62 8.12 1.68 -1.83
CA ASP A 62 8.73 0.52 -2.45
C ASP A 62 8.00 0.08 -3.72
N GLY A 63 6.92 0.79 -4.09
CA GLY A 63 6.12 0.48 -5.27
C GLY A 63 5.01 -0.54 -5.02
N VAL A 64 4.74 -0.90 -3.76
CA VAL A 64 3.68 -1.84 -3.38
C VAL A 64 2.33 -1.12 -3.39
N VAL A 65 1.33 -1.74 -4.02
CA VAL A 65 -0.05 -1.25 -3.98
C VAL A 65 -0.66 -1.57 -2.62
N GLU A 66 -0.92 -0.52 -1.83
CA GLU A 66 -1.46 -0.64 -0.48
C GLU A 66 -2.99 -0.56 -0.46
N THR A 67 -3.59 0.25 -1.35
CA THR A 67 -5.05 0.28 -1.49
C THR A 67 -5.49 0.74 -2.88
N VAL A 68 -6.63 0.20 -3.32
CA VAL A 68 -7.32 0.56 -4.56
C VAL A 68 -8.74 0.99 -4.22
N VAL A 69 -9.13 2.19 -4.64
CA VAL A 69 -10.36 2.86 -4.22
C VAL A 69 -11.10 3.39 -5.44
N PHE A 70 -12.43 3.38 -5.39
CA PHE A 70 -13.31 3.89 -6.43
C PHE A 70 -14.40 4.77 -5.81
N SER A 71 -14.81 5.82 -6.52
CA SER A 71 -15.87 6.74 -6.06
C SER A 71 -17.28 6.14 -6.15
N GLY A 72 -17.48 5.22 -7.10
CA GLY A 72 -18.74 4.52 -7.34
C GLY A 72 -19.23 3.70 -6.15
N ASN A 73 -20.47 3.21 -6.26
CA ASN A 73 -21.02 2.24 -5.32
C ASN A 73 -20.34 0.89 -5.52
N ASP A 74 -20.10 0.52 -6.78
CA ASP A 74 -19.45 -0.71 -7.19
C ASP A 74 -18.28 -0.45 -8.14
N ARG A 75 -17.43 -1.47 -8.32
CA ARG A 75 -16.26 -1.40 -9.22
C ARG A 75 -16.65 -1.19 -10.69
N GLY A 76 -17.88 -1.51 -11.08
CA GLY A 76 -18.37 -1.38 -12.46
C GLY A 76 -18.97 -0.02 -12.81
N ASP A 77 -18.98 0.95 -11.88
CA ASP A 77 -19.68 2.23 -12.06
C ASP A 77 -18.89 3.29 -12.85
N GLN A 78 -17.69 2.94 -13.33
CA GLN A 78 -16.89 3.76 -14.26
C GLN A 78 -16.86 3.07 -15.63
#